data_AF-A0A843BRE1-F1
#
_entry.id   AF-A0A843BRE1-F1
#
_cell.length_a   1.000
_cell.length_b   1.000
_cell.length_c   1.000
_cell.angle_alpha   90.00
_cell.angle_beta   90.00
_cell.angle_gamma   90.00
#
_symmetry.space_group_name_H-M   'P 1'
#
loop_
_entity.id
_entity.type
_entity.pdbx_description
1 polymer ?
#
loop_
_entity_poly.entity_id
_entity_poly.type
_entity_poly.pdbx_seq_one_letter_code
_entity_poly.pdbx_strand_id
1 'polypeptide(L)'
;MLIASKVLTSVSNCNGFLRTSLTPFSFNCSNTSSVPVDAVRITIFAVDTLSLTALETVARHEMGHALGLAHSTAPEDLMFPTIETNFPYISDCDIDAIEALYDGGNTSEVVCES
;
A
#
# COMPACT_ATOMS: atom_id res chain seq x y z
N MET A 1 14.62 2.51 3.13
CA MET A 1 14.34 3.05 1.78
C MET A 1 12.90 3.53 1.75
N LEU A 2 12.61 4.76 1.30
CA LEU A 2 11.22 5.22 1.13
C LEU A 2 10.59 4.47 -0.06
N ILE A 3 9.59 3.62 0.21
CA ILE A 3 8.85 2.84 -0.81
C ILE A 3 8.28 3.81 -1.86
N ALA A 4 7.67 4.89 -1.38
CA ALA A 4 7.02 5.92 -2.17
C ALA A 4 7.96 6.71 -3.12
N SER A 5 9.29 6.65 -2.96
CA SER A 5 10.22 7.37 -3.85
C SER A 5 10.43 6.70 -5.21
N LYS A 6 9.96 5.46 -5.39
CA LYS A 6 10.18 4.67 -6.61
C LYS A 6 8.91 4.10 -7.25
N VAL A 7 7.72 4.42 -6.72
CA VAL A 7 6.46 3.83 -7.18
C VAL A 7 5.46 4.89 -7.64
N LEU A 8 4.73 4.57 -8.70
CA LEU A 8 3.49 5.24 -9.10
C LEU A 8 2.35 4.21 -9.13
N THR A 9 1.37 4.41 -8.26
CA THR A 9 0.14 3.61 -8.20
C THR A 9 -1.03 4.46 -8.70
N SER A 10 -1.84 3.90 -9.60
CA SER A 10 -3.03 4.54 -10.16
C SER A 10 -4.19 3.55 -10.18
N VAL A 11 -5.39 4.02 -9.85
CA VAL A 11 -6.62 3.22 -9.83
C VAL A 11 -7.58 3.79 -10.88
N SER A 12 -8.14 2.95 -11.76
CA SER A 12 -9.15 3.37 -12.74
C SER A 12 -10.40 3.88 -12.03
N ASN A 13 -11.07 4.89 -12.57
CA ASN A 13 -12.30 5.47 -12.02
C ASN A 13 -12.16 6.17 -10.65
N CYS A 14 -10.94 6.34 -10.13
CA CYS A 14 -10.67 7.20 -8.98
C CYS A 14 -9.90 8.44 -9.43
N ASN A 15 -10.37 9.62 -9.04
CA ASN A 15 -9.64 10.87 -9.28
C ASN A 15 -8.45 10.95 -8.32
N GLY A 16 -7.26 10.57 -8.78
CA GLY A 16 -6.03 10.68 -8.00
C GLY A 16 -4.80 10.27 -8.80
N PHE A 17 -3.80 11.15 -8.84
CA PHE A 17 -2.47 10.88 -9.40
C PHE A 17 -1.44 11.31 -8.35
N LEU A 18 -0.61 10.37 -7.88
CA LEU A 18 0.40 10.66 -6.87
C LEU A 18 1.73 11.08 -7.53
N ARG A 19 2.21 12.28 -7.17
CA ARG A 19 3.62 12.65 -7.23
C ARG A 19 4.08 12.98 -5.81
N THR A 20 4.85 12.06 -5.24
CA THR A 20 5.86 12.20 -4.18
C THR A 20 5.49 12.83 -2.83
N SER A 21 6.00 12.17 -1.77
CA SER A 21 6.54 12.75 -0.53
C SER A 21 5.55 13.41 0.45
N LEU A 22 5.31 12.72 1.57
CA LEU A 22 4.81 13.23 2.86
C LEU A 22 3.29 13.42 3.06
N THR A 23 2.43 12.90 2.19
CA THR A 23 0.98 12.85 2.49
C THR A 23 0.50 11.41 2.68
N PRO A 24 -0.32 11.13 3.71
CA PRO A 24 -0.92 9.80 3.88
C PRO A 24 -1.67 9.38 2.62
N PHE A 25 -1.56 8.09 2.30
CA PHE A 25 -2.29 7.43 1.22
C PHE A 25 -3.78 7.72 1.39
N SER A 26 -4.38 8.35 0.40
CA SER A 26 -5.84 8.49 0.32
C SER A 26 -6.24 8.34 -1.13
N PHE A 27 -6.52 7.10 -1.52
CA PHE A 27 -7.39 6.87 -2.67
C PHE A 27 -8.78 7.30 -2.27
N ASN A 28 -9.15 8.53 -2.61
CA ASN A 28 -10.55 8.93 -2.55
C ASN A 28 -11.27 8.36 -3.79
N CYS A 29 -11.48 7.05 -3.76
CA CYS A 29 -12.49 6.43 -4.60
C CYS A 29 -13.84 6.75 -3.95
N SER A 30 -14.28 8.00 -4.06
CA SER A 30 -15.63 8.36 -3.65
C SER A 30 -16.56 7.49 -4.49
N ASN A 31 -17.33 6.62 -3.85
CA ASN A 31 -18.41 5.81 -4.45
C ASN A 31 -19.56 6.71 -4.99
N THR A 32 -19.25 7.87 -5.57
CA THR A 32 -20.21 8.80 -6.16
C THR A 32 -20.55 8.45 -7.60
N SER A 33 -19.85 7.47 -8.19
CA SER A 33 -20.21 6.86 -9.46
C SER A 33 -20.27 5.36 -9.25
N SER A 34 -21.40 4.74 -9.58
CA SER A 34 -21.67 3.29 -9.49
C SER A 34 -20.83 2.45 -10.47
N VAL A 35 -19.54 2.77 -10.63
CA VAL A 35 -18.61 2.10 -11.52
C VAL A 35 -17.64 1.30 -10.65
N PRO A 36 -17.55 -0.03 -10.82
CA PRO A 36 -16.54 -0.83 -10.15
C PRO A 36 -15.13 -0.27 -10.40
N VAL A 37 -14.24 -0.45 -9.42
CA VAL A 37 -12.80 -0.33 -9.66
C VAL A 37 -12.40 -1.48 -10.59
N ASP A 38 -12.34 -1.18 -11.89
CA ASP A 38 -12.07 -2.19 -12.92
C ASP A 38 -10.57 -2.58 -12.99
N ALA A 39 -9.66 -1.69 -12.56
CA ALA A 39 -8.23 -1.94 -12.58
C ALA A 39 -7.43 -1.09 -11.57
N VAL A 40 -6.48 -1.74 -10.90
CA VAL A 40 -5.35 -1.09 -10.21
C VAL A 40 -4.09 -1.29 -11.04
N ARG A 41 -3.31 -0.22 -11.24
CA ARG A 41 -2.02 -0.25 -11.95
C ARG A 41 -0.91 0.21 -11.01
N ILE A 42 0.05 -0.67 -10.76
CA ILE A 42 1.27 -0.39 -10.01
C ILE A 42 2.44 -0.28 -11.01
N THR A 43 3.20 0.81 -10.95
CA THR A 43 4.40 1.02 -11.77
C THR A 43 5.58 1.30 -10.86
N ILE A 44 6.60 0.43 -10.91
CA ILE A 44 7.84 0.60 -10.14
C ILE A 44 8.93 1.13 -11.09
N PHE A 45 9.55 2.24 -10.74
CA PHE A 45 10.62 2.88 -11.52
C PHE A 45 12.00 2.53 -10.98
N ALA A 46 13.02 2.68 -11.83
CA ALA A 46 14.42 2.46 -11.48
C ALA A 46 14.66 1.08 -10.82
N VAL A 47 14.01 0.04 -11.37
CA VAL A 47 14.07 -1.33 -10.85
C VAL A 47 15.49 -1.90 -10.85
N ASP A 48 16.35 -1.41 -11.74
CA ASP A 48 17.78 -1.71 -11.85
C ASP A 48 18.59 -1.25 -10.63
N THR A 49 18.06 -0.29 -9.86
CA THR A 49 18.68 0.21 -8.63
C THR A 49 18.23 -0.53 -7.37
N LEU A 50 17.35 -1.53 -7.52
CA LEU A 50 16.81 -2.32 -6.41
C LEU A 50 17.47 -3.70 -6.36
N SER A 51 17.72 -4.20 -5.14
CA SER A 51 17.95 -5.64 -4.97
C SER A 51 16.64 -6.40 -5.25
N LEU A 52 16.75 -7.69 -5.60
CA LEU A 52 15.57 -8.53 -5.82
C LEU A 52 14.65 -8.54 -4.59
N THR A 53 15.22 -8.67 -3.38
CA THR A 53 14.47 -8.62 -2.12
C THR A 53 13.76 -7.28 -1.93
N ALA A 54 14.43 -6.16 -2.24
CA ALA A 54 13.81 -4.84 -2.14
C ALA A 54 12.65 -4.67 -3.14
N LEU A 55 12.79 -5.20 -4.36
CA LEU A 55 11.72 -5.20 -5.36
C LEU A 55 10.53 -6.06 -4.89
N GLU A 56 10.78 -7.25 -4.35
CA GLU A 56 9.72 -8.12 -3.80
C GLU A 56 8.97 -7.46 -2.64
N THR A 57 9.70 -6.80 -1.73
CA THR A 57 9.14 -6.05 -0.61
C THR A 57 8.25 -4.90 -1.09
N VAL A 58 8.75 -4.07 -2.00
CA VAL A 58 7.98 -2.96 -2.59
C VAL A 58 6.74 -3.48 -3.31
N ALA A 59 6.88 -4.56 -4.10
CA ALA A 59 5.75 -5.14 -4.81
C ALA A 59 4.66 -5.66 -3.86
N ARG A 60 5.04 -6.31 -2.75
CA ARG A 60 4.10 -6.81 -1.74
C ARG A 60 3.37 -5.67 -1.02
N HIS A 61 4.09 -4.63 -0.61
CA HIS A 61 3.51 -3.44 0.03
C HIS A 61 2.47 -2.75 -0.89
N GLU A 62 2.82 -2.52 -2.15
CA GLU A 62 1.94 -1.85 -3.10
C GLU A 62 0.75 -2.73 -3.52
N MET A 63 0.91 -4.05 -3.50
CA MET A 63 -0.22 -4.98 -3.62
C MET A 63 -1.17 -4.86 -2.42
N GLY A 64 -0.67 -4.67 -1.20
CA GLY A 64 -1.51 -4.39 -0.03
C GLY A 64 -2.40 -3.17 -0.25
N HIS A 65 -1.82 -2.07 -0.74
CA HIS A 65 -2.61 -0.90 -1.14
C HIS A 65 -3.60 -1.17 -2.27
N ALA A 66 -3.24 -1.98 -3.25
CA ALA A 66 -4.15 -2.36 -4.33
C ALA A 66 -5.35 -3.19 -3.84
N LEU A 67 -5.17 -3.93 -2.74
CA LEU A 67 -6.23 -4.66 -2.05
C LEU A 67 -7.01 -3.79 -1.06
N GLY A 68 -6.55 -2.57 -0.79
CA GLY A 68 -7.20 -1.58 0.06
C GLY A 68 -6.63 -1.46 1.47
N LEU A 69 -5.50 -2.11 1.78
CA LEU A 69 -4.81 -1.92 3.05
C LEU A 69 -4.22 -0.51 3.17
N ALA A 70 -4.39 0.09 4.34
CA ALA A 70 -3.70 1.32 4.73
C ALA A 70 -2.31 1.02 5.28
N HIS A 71 -1.53 2.06 5.60
CA HIS A 71 -0.25 1.85 6.26
C HIS A 71 -0.43 1.32 7.69
N SER A 72 0.55 0.52 8.11
CA SER A 72 0.74 0.07 9.49
C SER A 72 1.55 1.10 10.30
N THR A 73 1.33 1.13 11.62
CA THR A 73 2.13 1.89 12.58
C THR A 73 3.37 1.15 13.08
N ALA A 74 3.50 -0.16 12.82
CA ALA A 74 4.58 -1.01 13.32
C ALA A 74 5.78 -1.02 12.35
N PRO A 75 7.00 -0.61 12.75
CA PRO A 75 8.16 -0.49 11.85
C PRO A 75 8.63 -1.78 11.18
N GLU A 76 8.33 -2.92 11.78
CA GLU A 76 8.66 -4.27 11.31
C GLU A 76 7.65 -4.85 10.31
N ASP A 77 6.49 -4.21 10.20
CA ASP A 77 5.36 -4.64 9.40
C ASP A 77 5.55 -4.36 7.89
N LEU A 78 4.94 -5.18 7.04
CA LEU A 78 5.01 -5.00 5.60
C LEU A 78 4.39 -3.71 5.12
N MET A 79 3.28 -3.28 5.73
CA MET A 79 2.54 -2.08 5.35
C MET A 79 3.08 -0.81 6.03
N PHE A 80 4.21 -0.87 6.73
CA PHE A 80 4.90 0.32 7.25
C PHE A 80 5.40 1.22 6.09
N PRO A 81 5.27 2.56 6.17
CA PRO A 81 5.54 3.47 5.05
C PRO A 81 7.02 3.54 4.62
N THR A 82 7.94 3.10 5.46
CA THR A 82 9.38 3.08 5.20
C THR A 82 9.93 1.66 5.31
N ILE A 83 10.73 1.21 4.34
CA ILE A 83 11.47 -0.05 4.54
C ILE A 83 12.62 0.22 5.48
N GLU A 84 12.42 -0.12 6.75
CA GLU A 84 13.41 -0.04 7.83
C GLU A 84 14.07 -1.39 8.10
N THR A 85 13.45 -2.49 7.66
CA THR A 85 13.95 -3.85 7.87
C THR A 85 14.37 -4.51 6.57
N ASN A 86 15.27 -5.50 6.64
CA ASN A 86 15.71 -6.25 5.46
C ASN A 86 14.67 -7.26 4.95
N PHE A 87 13.70 -7.62 5.79
CA PHE A 87 12.70 -8.67 5.52
C PHE A 87 11.38 -8.34 6.22
N PRO A 88 10.64 -7.32 5.76
CA PRO A 88 9.29 -7.12 6.24
C PRO A 88 8.43 -8.33 5.84
N TYR A 89 7.78 -8.92 6.83
CA TYR A 89 6.91 -10.08 6.67
C TYR A 89 5.46 -9.62 6.66
N ILE A 90 4.59 -10.41 6.01
CA ILE A 90 3.15 -10.25 6.18
C ILE A 90 2.86 -10.60 7.64
N SER A 91 2.50 -9.61 8.45
CA SER A 91 2.25 -9.80 9.87
C SER A 91 0.83 -10.31 10.13
N ASP A 92 0.57 -10.75 11.35
CA ASP A 92 -0.81 -11.04 11.77
C ASP A 92 -1.70 -9.78 11.69
N CYS A 93 -1.11 -8.60 11.88
CA CYS A 93 -1.83 -7.32 11.74
C CYS A 93 -2.25 -7.05 10.29
N ASP A 94 -1.41 -7.38 9.30
CA ASP A 94 -1.76 -7.29 7.88
C ASP A 94 -2.94 -8.22 7.55
N ILE A 95 -2.94 -9.43 8.14
CA ILE A 95 -4.00 -10.44 7.96
C ILE A 95 -5.30 -9.94 8.60
N ASP A 96 -5.26 -9.49 9.85
CA ASP A 96 -6.44 -8.97 10.54
C ASP A 96 -7.03 -7.75 9.83
N ALA A 97 -6.18 -6.86 9.32
CA ALA A 97 -6.61 -5.68 8.59
C ALA A 97 -7.30 -6.01 7.26
N ILE A 98 -6.77 -6.99 6.51
CA ILE A 98 -7.39 -7.39 5.24
C ILE A 98 -8.70 -8.14 5.49
N GLU A 99 -8.77 -9.02 6.49
CA GLU A 99 -10.01 -9.69 6.87
C GLU A 99 -11.08 -8.67 7.27
N ALA A 100 -10.73 -7.72 8.16
CA ALA A 100 -11.63 -6.66 8.59
C ALA A 100 -12.13 -5.80 7.42
N LEU A 101 -11.28 -5.50 6.44
CA LEU A 101 -11.66 -4.73 5.25
C LEU A 101 -12.72 -5.46 4.42
N TYR A 102 -12.54 -6.76 4.17
CA TYR A 102 -13.47 -7.57 3.38
C TYR A 102 -14.73 -7.99 4.16
N ASP A 103 -14.71 -7.90 5.49
CA ASP A 103 -15.88 -8.04 6.36
C ASP A 103 -16.69 -6.73 6.49
N GLY A 104 -16.32 -5.67 5.76
CA GLY A 104 -17.05 -4.40 5.70
C GLY A 104 -16.55 -3.31 6.66
N GLY A 105 -15.36 -3.51 7.25
CA GLY A 105 -14.63 -2.49 7.98
C GLY A 105 -14.14 -1.35 7.08
N ASN A 106 -13.89 -0.17 7.66
CA ASN A 106 -13.28 0.96 6.97
C ASN A 106 -12.16 1.52 7.86
N THR A 107 -10.90 1.34 7.47
CA THR A 107 -9.75 1.85 8.23
C THR A 107 -8.83 2.65 7.31
N SER A 108 -8.67 3.94 7.62
CA SER A 108 -7.71 4.85 6.96
C SER A 108 -6.27 4.69 7.46
N GLU A 109 -6.06 3.90 8.51
CA GLU A 109 -4.77 3.56 9.13
C GLU A 109 -4.94 2.25 9.91
N VAL A 110 -3.92 1.38 9.90
CA VAL A 110 -3.90 0.13 10.67
C VAL A 110 -2.98 0.32 11.86
N VAL A 111 -3.54 0.31 13.08
CA VAL A 111 -2.75 0.38 14.31
C VAL A 111 -2.29 -1.02 14.67
N CYS A 112 -1.00 -1.27 14.51
CA CYS A 112 -0.35 -2.53 14.86
C CYS A 112 0.52 -2.32 16.09
N GLU A 113 0.37 -3.22 17.08
CA GLU A 113 1.24 -3.29 18.26
C GLU A 113 2.32 -4.36 18.04
N SER A 114 3.54 -4.06 18.50
CA SER A 114 4.73 -4.93 18.39
C SER A 114 4.93 -5.80 19.64
#